data_AF-A0A9E5AWQ3-F1
#
_entry.id   AF-A0A9E5AWQ3-F1
#
_cell.length_a   1.000
_cell.length_b   1.000
_cell.length_c   1.000
_cell.angle_alpha   90.00
_cell.angle_beta   90.00
_cell.angle_gamma   90.00
#
_symmetry.space_group_name_H-M   'P 1'
#
loop_
_entity.id
_entity.type
_entity.pdbx_description
1 polymer ?
#
loop_
_entity_poly.entity_id
_entity_poly.type
_entity_poly.pdbx_seq_one_letter_code
_entity_poly.pdbx_strand_id
1 'polypeptide(L)' 'MNVKISSIFPGNPGRGILNDRLTRAGDPARVHPEITFVGLDAEPRLLLFRDKAGASVTRGY' A
#
# COMPACT_ATOMS: atom_id res chain seq x y z
N MET A 1 -9.88 -9.57 7.33
CA MET A 1 -9.70 -8.11 7.51
C MET A 1 -9.26 -7.54 6.17
N ASN A 2 -9.94 -6.54 5.61
CA ASN A 2 -9.78 -6.14 4.21
C ASN A 2 -9.39 -4.66 4.11
N VAL A 3 -8.26 -4.32 3.47
CA VAL A 3 -7.92 -2.93 3.11
C VAL A 3 -8.82 -2.52 1.94
N LYS A 4 -9.58 -1.45 2.07
CA LYS A 4 -10.34 -0.86 0.95
C LYS A 4 -9.43 0.12 0.21
N ILE A 5 -9.38 0.00 -1.12
CA ILE A 5 -8.57 0.86 -1.96
C ILE A 5 -9.53 1.66 -2.82
N SER A 6 -9.56 2.98 -2.61
CA SER A 6 -10.54 3.85 -3.27
C SER A 6 -9.93 4.59 -4.48
N SER A 7 -8.63 4.87 -4.46
CA SER A 7 -7.93 5.55 -5.56
C SER A 7 -6.43 5.33 -5.47
N ILE A 8 -5.75 5.38 -6.60
CA ILE A 8 -4.31 5.17 -6.70
C ILE A 8 -3.72 6.26 -7.59
N PHE A 9 -2.62 6.84 -7.13
CA PHE A 9 -1.90 7.92 -7.80
C PHE A 9 -0.49 7.44 -8.13
N PRO A 10 -0.23 7.08 -9.40
CA PRO A 10 1.11 6.68 -9.82
C PRO A 10 2.10 7.85 -9.67
N GLY A 11 3.33 7.53 -9.23
CA GLY A 11 4.40 8.49 -8.97
C GLY A 11 5.51 7.87 -8.12
N ASN A 12 6.67 8.53 -8.02
CA ASN A 12 7.75 8.12 -7.12
C ASN A 12 7.98 9.21 -6.07
N PRO A 13 7.57 9.02 -4.80
CA PRO A 13 6.92 7.84 -4.23
C PRO A 13 5.43 7.72 -4.60
N GLY A 14 4.96 6.47 -4.69
CA GLY A 14 3.55 6.15 -4.98
C GLY A 14 2.61 6.59 -3.86
N ARG A 15 1.40 7.01 -4.22
CA ARG A 15 0.37 7.47 -3.27
C ARG A 15 -0.95 6.76 -3.55
N GLY A 16 -1.74 6.51 -2.52
CA GLY A 16 -3.05 5.87 -2.67
C GLY A 16 -4.03 6.29 -1.59
N ILE A 17 -5.32 6.16 -1.86
CA ILE A 17 -6.37 6.26 -0.85
C ILE A 17 -6.65 4.86 -0.33
N LEU A 18 -6.15 4.58 0.87
CA LEU A 18 -6.38 3.34 1.59
C LEU A 18 -7.33 3.62 2.75
N ASN A 19 -8.42 2.87 2.83
CA ASN A 19 -9.51 3.09 3.80
C ASN A 19 -9.97 4.55 3.86
N ASP A 20 -10.23 5.14 2.69
CA ASP A 20 -10.71 6.52 2.55
C ASP A 20 -9.74 7.59 3.08
N ARG A 21 -8.45 7.25 3.26
CA ARG A 21 -7.38 8.18 3.64
C ARG A 21 -6.19 8.14 2.67
N LEU A 22 -5.66 9.31 2.34
CA LEU A 22 -4.41 9.44 1.59
C LEU A 22 -3.24 8.83 2.38
N THR A 23 -2.62 7.82 1.80
CA THR A 23 -1.46 7.08 2.32
C THR A 23 -0.30 7.23 1.33
N ARG A 24 0.90 7.49 1.85
CA ARG A 24 2.12 7.65 1.07
C ARG A 24 3.07 6.48 1.34
N ALA A 25 3.97 6.20 0.40
CA ALA A 25 5.03 5.22 0.65
C ALA A 25 5.78 5.54 1.95
N GLY A 26 5.97 4.53 2.79
CA GLY A 26 6.53 4.63 4.13
C GLY A 26 5.49 4.78 5.24
N ASP A 27 4.24 5.11 4.92
CA ASP A 27 3.18 5.15 5.93
C ASP A 27 2.74 3.74 6.33
N PRO A 28 2.43 3.50 7.63
CA PRO A 28 1.84 2.25 8.06
C PRO A 28 0.45 2.06 7.46
N ALA A 29 0.21 0.87 6.91
CA ALA A 29 -1.12 0.45 6.49
C ALA A 29 -1.97 0.25 7.75
N ARG A 30 -2.84 1.21 8.10
CA ARG A 30 -3.63 1.20 9.35
C ARG A 30 -4.48 -0.05 9.62
N VAL A 31 -4.65 -0.95 8.64
CA VAL A 31 -5.31 -2.25 8.85
C VAL A 31 -4.43 -3.20 9.65
N HIS A 32 -3.11 -3.06 9.54
CA HIS A 32 -2.14 -3.81 10.32
C HIS A 32 -0.95 -2.90 10.64
N PRO A 33 -0.77 -2.44 11.89
CA PRO A 33 0.30 -1.49 12.24
C PRO A 33 1.71 -2.03 11.95
N GLU A 34 1.84 -3.35 11.79
CA GLU A 34 3.10 -4.02 11.46
C GLU A 34 3.39 -4.10 9.95
N ILE A 35 2.51 -3.56 9.11
CA ILE A 35 2.64 -3.57 7.65
C ILE A 35 2.74 -2.12 7.15
N THR A 36 3.79 -1.84 6.40
CA THR A 36 4.07 -0.54 5.80
C THR A 36 3.73 -0.56 4.32
N PHE A 37 3.05 0.47 3.84
CA PHE A 37 2.83 0.65 2.41
C PHE A 37 4.14 1.13 1.76
N VAL A 38 4.65 0.37 0.80
CA VAL A 38 5.93 0.67 0.12
C VAL A 38 5.69 1.39 -1.20
N GLY A 39 4.64 1.02 -1.92
CA GLY A 39 4.37 1.62 -3.21
C GLY A 39 3.44 0.78 -4.06
N LEU A 40 3.49 1.08 -5.36
CA LEU A 40 2.59 0.53 -6.37
C LEU A 40 3.43 0.03 -7.51
N ASP A 41 3.06 -1.14 -8.02
CA ASP A 41 3.52 -1.62 -9.30
C ASP A 41 2.36 -1.53 -10.30
N ALA A 42 2.47 -0.60 -11.24
CA ALA A 42 1.39 -0.27 -12.17
C ALA A 42 1.26 -1.30 -13.30
N GLU A 43 2.33 -2.01 -13.65
CA GLU A 43 2.32 -3.05 -14.69
C GLU A 43 1.44 -4.24 -14.28
N PRO A 44 1.71 -4.94 -13.16
CA PRO A 44 0.88 -6.01 -12.66
C PRO A 44 -0.30 -5.52 -11.80
N ARG A 45 -0.46 -4.19 -11.62
CA ARG A 45 -1.48 -3.58 -10.74
C ARG A 45 -1.44 -4.13 -9.32
N LEU A 46 -0.26 -4.09 -8.71
CA LEU A 46 0.00 -4.58 -7.37
C LEU A 46 0.28 -3.44 -6.41
N LEU A 47 -0.34 -3.50 -5.23
CA LEU A 47 0.11 -2.75 -4.07
C LEU A 47 1.25 -3.52 -3.41
N LEU A 48 2.33 -2.83 -3.10
CA LEU A 48 3.49 -3.36 -2.43
C LEU A 48 3.43 -2.95 -0.96
N PHE A 49 3.47 -3.93 -0.08
CA PHE A 49 3.57 -3.73 1.36
C PHE A 49 4.78 -4.49 1.90
N ARG A 50 5.30 -4.04 3.04
CA ARG A 50 6.40 -4.68 3.76
C ARG A 50 6.05 -4.82 5.22
N ASP A 51 6.22 -6.01 5.78
CA ASP A 51 6.03 -6.24 7.21
C ASP A 51 7.26 -5.82 8.04
N LYS A 52 7.14 -5.88 9.37
CA LYS A 52 8.25 -5.58 10.29
C LYS A 52 9.46 -6.52 10.17
N ALA A 53 9.25 -7.76 9.70
CA ALA A 53 10.30 -8.75 9.49
C ALA A 53 11.02 -8.53 8.15
N GLY A 54 10.48 -7.65 7.31
CA GLY A 54 10.99 -7.32 5.99
C GLY A 54 10.41 -8.16 4.86
N ALA A 55 9.41 -9.01 5.11
CA ALA A 55 8.72 -9.76 4.09
C ALA A 55 7.82 -8.85 3.25
N SER A 56 7.79 -9.10 1.94
CA SER A 56 6.96 -8.37 0.99
C SER A 56 5.60 -9.02 0.85
N VAL A 57 4.54 -8.24 1.04
CA VAL A 57 3.16 -8.67 0.82
C VAL A 57 2.61 -7.87 -0.35
N THR A 58 2.12 -8.55 -1.37
CA THR A 58 1.50 -7.90 -2.53
C THR A 58 0.01 -8.13 -2.56
N ARG A 59 -0.71 -7.15 -3.10
CA ARG A 59 -2.16 -7.26 -3.28
C ARG A 59 -2.60 -6.62 -4.59
N GLY A 60 -3.31 -7.39 -5.41
CA GLY A 60 -3.93 -6.87 -6.63
C GLY A 60 -5.02 -5.85 -6.33
N TYR A 61 -5.13 -4.84 -7.20
CA TYR A 61 -6.16 -3.79 -7.15
C TYR A 61 -6.77 -3.51 -8.52
#